data_AF-A0A2W4YWZ0-F1
#
_entry.id   AF-A0A2W4YWZ0-F1
#
_cell.length_a   1.000
_cell.length_b   1.000
_cell.length_c   1.000
_cell.angle_alpha   90.00
_cell.angle_beta   90.00
_cell.angle_gamma   90.00
#
_symmetry.space_group_name_H-M   'P 1'
#
loop_
_entity.id
_entity.type
_entity.pdbx_description
1 polymer ?
#
loop_
_entity_poly.entity_id
_entity_poly.type
_entity_poly.pdbx_seq_one_letter_code
_entity_poly.pdbx_strand_id
1 'polypeptide(L)' 'MFFTVRQARSILARWVDDYNTERPHSSLGYATPAAFVAGLEQQRAGLTPPVASPALMRDNTDRSLVAAG' A
#
# COMPACT_ATOMS: atom_id res chain seq x y z
N MET A 1 -32.11 -21.37 -1.62
CA MET A 1 -33.30 -20.69 -2.19
C MET A 1 -33.40 -19.29 -1.57
N PHE A 2 -33.65 -18.25 -2.37
CA PHE A 2 -33.87 -16.89 -1.87
C PHE A 2 -35.35 -16.53 -2.01
N PHE A 3 -35.94 -15.94 -0.99
CA PHE A 3 -37.37 -15.60 -0.99
C PHE A 3 -37.62 -14.16 -1.46
N THR A 4 -36.61 -13.30 -1.43
CA THR A 4 -36.67 -11.93 -1.95
C THR A 4 -35.32 -11.47 -2.52
N VAL A 5 -35.35 -10.48 -3.42
CA VAL A 5 -34.12 -9.85 -3.94
C VAL A 5 -33.35 -9.14 -2.83
N ARG A 6 -34.05 -8.56 -1.83
CA ARG A 6 -33.41 -7.94 -0.65
C ARG A 6 -32.59 -8.97 0.12
N GLN A 7 -33.16 -10.14 0.39
CA GLN A 7 -32.45 -11.23 1.07
C GLN A 7 -31.23 -11.70 0.27
N ALA A 8 -31.40 -11.87 -1.05
CA ALA A 8 -30.30 -12.26 -1.93
C ALA A 8 -29.14 -11.25 -1.84
N ARG A 9 -29.43 -9.94 -1.93
CA ARG A 9 -28.41 -8.88 -1.78
C ARG A 9 -27.68 -8.94 -0.43
N SER A 10 -28.41 -9.14 0.67
CA SER A 10 -27.79 -9.22 2.00
C SER A 10 -26.85 -10.43 2.13
N ILE A 11 -27.26 -11.59 1.62
CA ILE A 11 -26.41 -12.80 1.66
C ILE A 11 -25.18 -12.61 0.77
N LEU A 12 -25.36 -12.02 -0.42
CA LEU A 12 -24.28 -11.79 -1.37
C LEU A 12 -23.26 -10.78 -0.82
N ALA A 13 -23.73 -9.71 -0.16
CA ALA A 13 -22.84 -8.75 0.52
C ALA A 13 -21.98 -9.42 1.59
N ARG A 14 -22.59 -10.26 2.44
CA ARG A 14 -21.85 -11.04 3.45
C ARG A 14 -20.85 -12.00 2.82
N TRP A 15 -21.24 -12.66 1.73
CA TRP A 15 -20.36 -13.59 1.03
C TRP A 15 -19.17 -12.87 0.38
N VAL A 16 -19.39 -11.71 -0.25
CA VAL A 16 -18.31 -10.89 -0.83
C VAL A 16 -17.31 -10.47 0.24
N ASP A 17 -17.79 -10.05 1.41
CA ASP A 17 -16.95 -9.70 2.56
C ASP A 17 -16.08 -10.89 2.98
N ASP A 18 -16.69 -12.02 3.34
CA ASP A 18 -16.01 -13.25 3.74
C ASP A 18 -14.98 -13.75 2.70
N TYR A 19 -15.35 -13.70 1.41
CA TYR A 19 -14.45 -14.10 0.33
C TYR A 19 -13.21 -13.19 0.24
N ASN A 20 -13.42 -11.88 0.37
CA ASN A 20 -12.35 -10.90 0.20
C ASN A 20 -11.44 -10.81 1.43
N THR A 21 -11.95 -11.04 2.64
CA THR A 21 -11.23 -10.76 3.88
C THR A 21 -10.78 -11.99 4.66
N GLU A 22 -11.52 -13.09 4.62
CA GLU A 22 -11.27 -14.23 5.51
C GLU A 22 -10.66 -15.44 4.80
N ARG A 23 -10.93 -15.63 3.50
CA ARG A 23 -10.56 -16.87 2.79
C ARG A 23 -9.18 -16.78 2.13
N PRO A 24 -8.21 -17.62 2.52
CA PRO A 24 -6.94 -17.72 1.81
C PRO A 24 -7.11 -18.50 0.49
N HIS A 25 -6.50 -17.99 -0.58
CA HIS A 25 -6.59 -18.57 -1.93
C HIS A 25 -5.24 -19.07 -2.41
N SER A 26 -5.17 -20.31 -2.88
CA SER A 26 -3.90 -20.94 -3.31
C SER A 26 -3.23 -20.21 -4.48
N SER A 27 -4.01 -19.65 -5.42
CA SER A 27 -3.49 -18.81 -6.52
C SER A 27 -2.86 -17.51 -6.04
N LEU A 28 -3.19 -17.07 -4.82
CA LEU A 28 -2.62 -15.87 -4.17
C LEU A 28 -1.58 -16.26 -3.11
N GLY A 29 -1.00 -17.46 -3.19
CA GLY A 29 -0.02 -17.92 -2.20
C GLY A 29 -0.62 -18.11 -0.80
N TYR A 30 -1.90 -18.50 -0.73
CA TYR A 30 -2.69 -18.57 0.50
C TYR A 30 -2.93 -17.21 1.20
N ALA A 31 -2.79 -16.09 0.49
CA ALA A 31 -3.29 -14.80 0.95
C ALA A 31 -4.79 -14.64 0.67
N THR A 32 -5.45 -13.74 1.42
CA THR A 32 -6.81 -13.28 1.10
C THR A 32 -6.74 -12.24 -0.03
N PRO A 33 -7.80 -12.05 -0.83
CA PRO A 33 -7.80 -11.05 -1.89
C PRO A 33 -7.49 -9.63 -1.38
N ALA A 34 -8.06 -9.25 -0.23
CA ALA A 34 -7.77 -7.95 0.38
C ALA A 34 -6.29 -7.80 0.77
N ALA A 35 -5.69 -8.84 1.36
CA ALA A 35 -4.27 -8.82 1.73
C ALA A 35 -3.35 -8.74 0.50
N PHE A 36 -3.70 -9.43 -0.58
CA PHE A 36 -2.96 -9.37 -1.83
C PHE A 36 -2.97 -7.96 -2.44
N VAL A 37 -4.14 -7.31 -2.49
CA VAL A 37 -4.26 -5.93 -2.98
C VAL A 37 -3.48 -4.97 -2.09
N ALA A 38 -3.55 -5.11 -0.76
CA ALA A 38 -2.78 -4.27 0.16
C ALA A 38 -1.26 -4.39 -0.10
N GLY A 39 -0.77 -5.59 -0.39
CA GLY A 39 0.63 -5.82 -0.80
C GLY A 39 1.00 -5.09 -2.10
N LEU A 40 0.12 -5.14 -3.10
CA LEU A 40 0.31 -4.43 -4.37
C LEU A 40 0.35 -2.91 -4.19
N GLU A 41 -0.54 -2.35 -3.36
CA GLU A 41 -0.56 -0.92 -3.06
C GLU A 41 0.69 -0.47 -2.31
N GLN A 42 1.20 -1.28 -1.37
CA GLN A 42 2.46 -0.99 -0.68
C GLN A 42 3.65 -0.98 -1.66
N GLN A 43 3.67 -1.90 -2.62
CA GLN A 43 4.69 -1.91 -3.68
C GLN A 43 4.58 -0.66 -4.56
N ARG A 44 3.37 -0.28 -4.97
CA ARG A 44 3.14 0.95 -5.75
C ARG A 44 3.59 2.21 -5.02
N ALA A 45 3.25 2.32 -3.73
CA ALA A 45 3.69 3.43 -2.89
C ALA A 45 5.21 3.50 -2.75
N GLY A 46 5.90 2.35 -2.71
CA GLY A 46 7.36 2.30 -2.71
C GLY A 46 8.00 2.68 -4.05
N LEU A 47 7.27 2.54 -5.16
CA LEU A 47 7.73 2.92 -6.51
C LEU A 47 7.46 4.39 -6.84
N THR A 48 6.61 5.08 -6.08
CA THR A 48 6.46 6.53 -6.15
C THR A 48 7.45 7.17 -5.16
N PRO A 49 8.64 7.62 -5.59
CA PRO A 49 9.48 8.41 -4.70
C PRO A 49 8.70 9.64 -4.23
N PRO A 50 8.87 10.10 -2.98
CA PRO A 50 8.29 11.36 -2.55
C PRO A 50 8.78 12.44 -3.53
N VAL A 51 7.84 13.12 -4.20
CA VAL A 51 8.18 14.25 -5.05
C VAL A 51 8.79 15.32 -4.14
N ALA A 52 10.03 15.67 -4.45
CA ALA A 52 10.90 16.63 -3.76
C ALA A 52 11.34 16.25 -2.32
N SER A 53 12.49 15.58 -2.22
CA SER A 53 13.44 15.94 -1.17
C SER A 53 13.81 17.42 -1.38
N PRO A 54 13.56 18.35 -0.45
CA PRO A 54 14.23 19.64 -0.54
C PRO A 54 15.72 19.33 -0.52
N ALA A 55 16.43 19.82 -1.54
CA ALA A 55 17.86 19.66 -1.67
C ALA A 55 18.48 19.95 -0.30
N LEU A 56 19.20 18.96 0.25
CA LEU A 56 20.03 19.14 1.43
C LEU A 56 21.04 20.21 1.02
N MET A 57 20.72 21.45 1.37
CA MET A 57 21.55 22.62 1.15
C MET A 57 22.88 22.29 1.81
N ARG A 58 23.87 22.01 0.96
CA ARG A 58 25.26 21.80 1.33
C ARG A 58 25.65 22.99 2.22
N ASP A 59 25.78 22.72 3.52
CA ASP A 59 26.29 23.70 4.46
C ASP A 59 27.79 23.78 4.23
N ASN A 60 28.19 24.73 3.39
CA ASN A 60 29.57 25.04 3.04
C ASN A 60 30.18 25.86 4.16
N THR A 61 30.35 25.25 5.33
CA THR A 61 30.95 25.95 6.48
C THR A 61 32.09 25.11 7.05
N ASP A 62 33.09 24.82 6.21
CA ASP A 62 34.37 24.36 6.71
C ASP A 62 35.52 25.01 5.92
N ARG A 63 36.41 25.64 6.69
CA ARG A 63 37.79 25.96 6.35
C ARG A 63 38.03 27.16 5.41
N SER A 64 37.86 28.37 5.98
CA SER A 64 38.62 29.55 5.55
C SER A 64 40.12 29.29 5.77
N LEU A 65 40.91 29.44 4.70
CA LEU A 65 42.34 29.19 4.65
C LEU A 65 43.10 30.29 5.43
N VAL A 66 43.91 29.88 6.40
CA VAL A 66 44.96 30.71 7.00
C VAL A 66 45.96 31.12 5.91
N ALA A 67 46.08 32.43 5.68
CA ALA A 67 47.14 33.00 4.87
C ALA A 67 48.45 33.01 5.69
N ALA A 68 49.45 32.27 5.23
CA ALA A 68 50.83 32.49 5.61
C ALA A 68 51.46 33.47 4.60
N GLY A 69 52.06 34.54 5.11
CA GLY A 69 52.74 35.59 4.36
C GLY A 69 53.15 36.70 5.30
#